data_AF-A0A510XT32-F1
#
_entry.id   AF-A0A510XT32-F1
#
_cell.length_a   1.000
_cell.length_b   1.000
_cell.length_c   1.000
_cell.angle_alpha   90.00
_cell.angle_beta   90.00
_cell.angle_gamma   90.00
#
_symmetry.space_group_name_H-M   'P 1'
#
loop_
_entity.id
_entity.type
_entity.pdbx_description
1 polymer ?
#
loop_
_entity_poly.entity_id
_entity_poly.type
_entity_poly.pdbx_seq_one_letter_code
_entity_poly.pdbx_strand_id
1 'polypeptide(L)'
;MEFVGIPSVDKFAVEYALSLCAKSSVKKGYSIDKEKEYLLTLELQIPESQCGESWNHKSVKEHYRAGKLSKKEYGYIVAHIDLGLAVVNECSPITK
;
A
#
# COMPACT_ATOMS: atom_id res chain seq x y z
N MET A 1 20.16 -0.62 1.01
CA MET A 1 19.70 -1.93 1.56
C MET A 1 19.27 -2.78 0.38
N GLU A 2 20.02 -3.83 0.08
CA GLU A 2 19.55 -4.87 -0.83
C GLU A 2 18.76 -5.87 0.00
N PHE A 3 17.46 -6.01 -0.30
CA PHE A 3 16.59 -6.98 0.37
C PHE A 3 16.85 -8.38 -0.23
N VAL A 4 18.01 -8.95 0.07
CA VAL A 4 18.39 -10.30 -0.36
C VAL A 4 17.62 -11.32 0.47
N GLY A 5 16.82 -12.17 -0.18
CA GLY A 5 16.06 -13.27 0.46
C GLY A 5 14.62 -12.94 0.87
N ILE A 6 14.16 -11.70 0.68
CA ILE A 6 12.77 -11.32 0.96
C ILE A 6 11.90 -11.57 -0.29
N PRO A 7 10.75 -12.27 -0.19
CA PRO A 7 9.78 -12.35 -1.27
C PRO A 7 9.47 -10.95 -1.81
N SER A 8 9.41 -10.80 -3.13
CA SER A 8 9.22 -9.47 -3.76
C SER A 8 8.01 -8.70 -3.22
N VAL A 9 6.98 -9.41 -2.75
CA VAL A 9 5.79 -8.82 -2.12
C VAL A 9 6.13 -8.12 -0.80
N ASP A 10 6.87 -8.81 0.08
CA ASP A 10 7.22 -8.31 1.40
C ASP A 10 8.11 -7.06 1.30
N LYS A 11 8.95 -6.98 0.26
CA LYS A 11 9.68 -5.74 -0.06
C LYS A 11 8.73 -4.55 -0.25
N PHE A 12 7.66 -4.70 -1.04
CA PHE A 12 6.71 -3.62 -1.31
C PHE A 12 5.85 -3.29 -0.09
N ALA A 13 5.48 -4.28 0.71
CA ALA A 13 4.76 -4.05 1.96
C ALA A 13 5.59 -3.21 2.96
N VAL A 14 6.88 -3.58 3.13
CA VAL A 14 7.83 -2.82 3.97
C VAL A 14 8.04 -1.41 3.43
N GLU A 15 8.22 -1.27 2.12
CA GLU A 15 8.40 0.03 1.47
C GLU A 15 7.20 0.96 1.69
N TYR A 16 5.97 0.43 1.57
CA TYR A 16 4.73 1.17 1.83
C TYR A 16 4.67 1.70 3.26
N ALA A 17 4.88 0.82 4.24
CA ALA A 17 4.83 1.17 5.66
C ALA A 17 5.91 2.22 6.02
N LEU A 18 7.13 2.04 5.51
CA LEU A 18 8.23 2.98 5.75
C LEU A 18 7.96 4.36 5.12
N SER A 19 7.39 4.40 3.91
CA SER A 19 7.04 5.66 3.25
C SER A 19 5.93 6.40 4.00
N LEU A 20 4.89 5.71 4.46
CA LEU A 20 3.86 6.32 5.31
C LEU A 20 4.45 6.91 6.58
N CYS A 21 5.34 6.16 7.25
CA CYS A 21 6.01 6.63 8.45
C CYS A 21 6.87 7.86 8.15
N ALA A 22 7.72 7.83 7.13
CA ALA A 22 8.59 8.94 6.75
C ALA A 22 7.78 10.22 6.44
N LYS A 23 6.71 10.10 5.64
CA LYS A 23 5.83 11.23 5.31
C LYS A 23 5.11 11.78 6.54
N SER A 24 4.67 10.93 7.46
CA SER A 24 4.04 11.33 8.72
C SER A 24 5.04 12.06 9.63
N SER A 25 6.27 11.57 9.73
CA SER A 25 7.34 12.18 10.52
C SER A 25 7.71 13.58 10.01
N VAL A 26 7.86 13.75 8.69
CA VAL A 26 8.11 15.07 8.08
C VAL A 26 6.96 16.04 8.36
N LYS A 27 5.70 15.58 8.26
CA LYS A 27 4.53 16.40 8.62
C LYS A 27 4.54 16.86 10.09
N LYS A 28 5.18 16.11 10.98
CA LYS A 28 5.34 16.46 12.40
C LYS A 28 6.58 17.32 12.68
N GLY A 29 7.34 17.72 11.66
CA GLY A 29 8.52 18.57 11.78
C GLY A 29 9.84 17.82 12.02
N TYR A 30 9.85 16.48 11.93
CA TYR A 30 11.07 15.70 12.01
C TYR A 30 11.80 15.64 10.68
N SER A 31 13.12 15.45 10.72
CA SER A 31 13.98 15.19 9.56
C SER A 31 14.11 13.69 9.29
N ILE A 32 14.35 13.33 8.03
CA ILE A 32 14.67 11.96 7.60
C ILE A 32 16.12 11.94 7.12
N ASP A 33 16.84 10.86 7.39
CA ASP A 33 18.21 10.68 6.90
C ASP A 33 18.27 10.76 5.37
N LYS A 34 19.30 11.42 4.83
CA LYS A 34 19.45 11.66 3.38
C LYS A 34 19.32 10.39 2.54
N GLU A 35 19.88 9.29 3.02
CA GLU A 35 19.82 7.97 2.36
C GLU A 35 18.42 7.36 2.30
N LYS A 36 17.46 7.89 3.07
CA LYS A 36 16.06 7.47 3.17
C LYS A 36 15.09 8.47 2.55
N GLU A 37 15.56 9.60 2.02
CA GLU A 37 14.71 10.62 1.40
C GLU A 37 13.86 10.07 0.25
N TYR A 38 14.33 9.03 -0.45
CA TYR A 38 13.55 8.36 -1.50
C TYR A 38 12.20 7.84 -0.99
N LEU A 39 12.06 7.53 0.31
CA LEU A 39 10.78 7.11 0.89
C LEU A 39 9.71 8.21 0.79
N LEU A 40 10.11 9.48 0.74
CA LEU A 40 9.21 10.61 0.60
C LEU A 40 8.68 10.75 -0.84
N THR A 41 9.43 10.25 -1.83
CA THR A 41 9.09 10.36 -3.26
C THR A 41 8.21 9.22 -3.74
N LEU A 42 8.09 8.14 -2.98
CA LEU A 42 7.28 6.98 -3.37
C LEU A 42 5.80 7.35 -3.46
N GLU A 43 5.17 7.01 -4.58
CA GLU A 43 3.72 7.08 -4.72
C GLU A 43 3.07 5.87 -4.08
N LEU A 44 2.18 6.12 -3.10
CA LEU A 44 1.52 5.11 -2.27
C LEU A 44 0.08 4.84 -2.71
N GLN A 45 -0.22 5.10 -3.98
CA GLN A 45 -1.55 4.87 -4.53
C GLN A 45 -1.87 3.38 -4.52
N ILE A 46 -3.08 3.07 -4.08
CA ILE A 46 -3.64 1.72 -4.02
C ILE A 46 -4.90 1.74 -4.88
N PRO A 47 -5.11 0.76 -5.79
CA PRO A 47 -6.35 0.67 -6.53
C PRO A 47 -7.51 0.45 -5.56
N GLU A 48 -8.66 1.05 -5.85
CA GLU A 48 -9.85 0.87 -5.03
C GLU A 48 -10.34 -0.58 -5.04
N SER A 49 -10.93 -1.01 -3.94
CA SER A 49 -11.66 -2.27 -3.86
C SER A 49 -12.95 -2.20 -4.68
N GLN A 50 -13.60 -3.35 -4.82
CA GLN A 50 -14.92 -3.40 -5.43
C GLN A 50 -15.90 -2.50 -4.68
N CYS A 51 -16.87 -2.01 -5.42
CA CYS A 51 -17.87 -1.10 -4.89
C CYS A 51 -18.61 -1.69 -3.68
N GLY A 52 -18.68 -0.94 -2.58
CA GLY A 52 -19.30 -1.41 -1.33
C GLY A 52 -18.50 -2.44 -0.56
N GLU A 53 -17.28 -2.76 -1.00
CA GLU A 53 -16.36 -3.66 -0.31
C GLU A 53 -15.10 -2.91 0.14
N SER A 54 -14.45 -3.44 1.18
CA SER A 54 -13.08 -3.08 1.54
C SER A 54 -12.10 -4.18 1.09
N TRP A 55 -10.85 -3.80 0.86
CA TRP A 55 -9.81 -4.80 0.67
C TRP A 55 -9.64 -5.67 1.91
N ASN A 56 -9.51 -6.98 1.70
CA ASN A 56 -9.13 -7.93 2.73
C ASN A 56 -8.11 -8.93 2.16
N HIS A 57 -7.43 -9.69 3.03
CA HIS A 57 -6.36 -10.60 2.60
C HIS A 57 -6.83 -11.67 1.61
N LYS A 58 -8.10 -12.06 1.65
CA LYS A 58 -8.65 -13.05 0.71
C LYS A 58 -8.84 -12.42 -0.67
N SER A 59 -9.57 -11.31 -0.77
CA SER A 59 -9.89 -10.67 -2.06
C SER A 59 -8.63 -10.18 -2.77
N VAL A 60 -7.68 -9.58 -2.04
CA VAL A 60 -6.42 -9.11 -2.64
C VAL A 60 -5.57 -10.28 -3.19
N LYS A 61 -5.55 -11.42 -2.49
CA LYS A 61 -4.82 -12.62 -2.92
C LYS A 61 -5.45 -13.25 -4.16
N GLU A 62 -6.77 -13.27 -4.23
CA GLU A 62 -7.51 -13.76 -5.41
C GLU A 62 -7.24 -12.85 -6.63
N HIS A 63 -7.29 -11.54 -6.47
CA HIS A 63 -6.98 -10.58 -7.53
C HIS A 63 -5.54 -10.68 -8.02
N TYR A 64 -4.57 -10.84 -7.12
CA TYR A 64 -3.16 -11.05 -7.49
C TYR A 64 -2.95 -12.37 -8.25
N ARG A 65 -3.55 -13.47 -7.78
CA ARG A 65 -3.49 -14.76 -8.48
C ARG A 65 -4.14 -14.73 -9.86
N ALA A 66 -5.18 -13.91 -10.03
CA ALA A 66 -5.83 -13.67 -11.31
C ALA A 66 -5.05 -12.72 -12.24
N GLY A 67 -3.87 -12.23 -11.83
CA GLY A 67 -3.06 -11.30 -12.61
C GLY A 67 -3.62 -9.87 -12.69
N LYS A 68 -4.63 -9.54 -11.87
CA LYS A 68 -5.28 -8.21 -11.85
C LYS A 68 -4.49 -7.18 -11.03
N LEU A 69 -3.54 -7.63 -10.22
CA LEU A 69 -2.67 -6.79 -9.41
C LEU A 69 -1.22 -7.13 -9.74
N SER A 70 -0.38 -6.11 -9.84
CA SER A 70 1.07 -6.27 -9.81
C SER A 70 1.54 -6.67 -8.41
N LYS A 71 2.78 -7.14 -8.32
CA LYS A 71 3.44 -7.43 -7.02
C LYS A 71 3.49 -6.21 -6.11
N LYS A 72 3.68 -5.01 -6.69
CA LYS A 72 3.73 -3.73 -5.96
C LYS A 72 2.37 -3.41 -5.36
N GLU A 73 1.32 -3.41 -6.19
CA GLU A 73 -0.05 -3.15 -5.73
C GLU A 73 -0.48 -4.16 -4.67
N TYR A 74 -0.20 -5.46 -4.90
CA TYR A 74 -0.48 -6.51 -3.93
C TYR A 74 0.21 -6.25 -2.59
N GLY A 75 1.52 -5.96 -2.58
CA GLY A 75 2.25 -5.67 -1.35
C GLY A 75 1.76 -4.40 -0.63
N TYR A 76 1.43 -3.35 -1.39
CA TYR A 76 0.91 -2.10 -0.83
C TYR A 76 -0.48 -2.30 -0.21
N ILE A 77 -1.39 -3.00 -0.89
CA ILE A 77 -2.72 -3.32 -0.34
C ILE A 77 -2.60 -4.18 0.92
N VAL A 78 -1.73 -5.21 0.92
CA VAL A 78 -1.51 -6.04 2.10
C VAL A 78 -1.04 -5.20 3.29
N ALA A 79 -0.02 -4.36 3.11
CA ALA A 79 0.44 -3.46 4.17
C ALA A 79 -0.66 -2.48 4.62
N HIS A 80 -1.48 -1.99 3.70
CA HIS A 80 -2.60 -1.10 4.00
C HIS A 80 -3.67 -1.78 4.86
N ILE A 81 -3.96 -3.06 4.59
CA ILE A 81 -4.85 -3.89 5.42
C ILE A 81 -4.23 -4.11 6.81
N ASP A 82 -2.96 -4.51 6.87
CA ASP A 82 -2.27 -4.85 8.13
C ASP A 82 -2.13 -3.64 9.07
N LEU A 83 -2.02 -2.43 8.49
CA LEU A 83 -2.01 -1.17 9.23
C LEU A 83 -3.42 -0.71 9.66
N GLY A 84 -4.48 -1.43 9.29
CA GLY A 84 -5.87 -1.09 9.63
C GLY A 84 -6.40 0.12 8.86
N LEU A 85 -5.84 0.41 7.69
CA LEU A 85 -6.23 1.58 6.88
C LEU A 85 -7.27 1.25 5.80
N ALA A 86 -7.53 -0.04 5.55
CA ALA A 86 -8.50 -0.47 4.55
C ALA A 86 -9.92 -0.02 4.91
N VAL A 87 -10.52 0.80 4.04
CA VAL A 87 -11.89 1.30 4.17
C VAL A 87 -12.77 0.73 3.06
N VAL A 88 -14.09 0.80 3.28
CA VAL A 88 -15.07 0.44 2.25
C VAL A 88 -14.98 1.44 1.10
N ASN A 89 -14.99 0.94 -0.14
CA ASN A 89 -15.11 1.80 -1.30
C ASN A 89 -16.55 2.28 -1.45
N GLU A 90 -16.81 3.49 -0.95
CA GLU A 90 -18.12 4.15 -1.04
C GLU A 90 -18.35 4.68 -2.46
N CYS A 91 -19.06 3.93 -3.28
CA CYS A 91 -19.50 4.43 -4.58
C CYS A 91 -20.74 5.28 -4.43
N SER A 92 -20.74 6.45 -5.08
CA SER A 92 -22.00 7.15 -5.31
C SER A 92 -22.90 6.29 -6.20
N PRO A 93 -24.19 6.12 -5.86
CA PRO A 93 -25.13 5.53 -6.80
C PRO A 93 -25.14 6.43 -8.04
N ILE A 94 -24.83 5.85 -9.20
CA ILE A 94 -25.01 6.53 -10.48
C ILE A 94 -26.49 6.88 -10.55
N THR A 95 -26.85 8.14 -10.29
CA THR A 95 -28.18 8.65 -10.57
C THR A 95 -28.39 8.50 -12.07
N LYS A 96 -29.29 7.57 -12.39
CA LYS A 96 -29.70 7.18 -13.74
C LYS A 96 -30.25 8.35 -14.54
#